data_AF-A0A7Y5GJZ7-F1
#
_entry.id   AF-A0A7Y5GJZ7-F1
#
_cell.length_a   1.000
_cell.length_b   1.000
_cell.length_c   1.000
_cell.angle_alpha   90.00
_cell.angle_beta   90.00
_cell.angle_gamma   90.00
#
_symmetry.space_group_name_H-M   'P 1'
#
loop_
_entity.id
_entity.type
_entity.pdbx_description
1 polymer ?
#
loop_
_entity_poly.entity_id
_entity_poly.type
_entity_poly.pdbx_seq_one_letter_code
_entity_poly.pdbx_strand_id
1 'polypeptide(L)'
;APGYDHITSAIGAAMIGWHGASMLCYVTPKEHLGLPNREDVKAGIIAYKIAAHAADIARHRPGARDRDDELSRARYAFDWNRQFELALDPETARAMHDETLPEEGFKEAHFCSMCGPKFCSMNISSKVEDFTAADAEAVLSGQPNRELVNLPGD
;
A
#
# COMPACT_ATOMS: atom_id res chain seq x y z
N ALA A 1 -0.72 -24.22 9.22
CA ALA A 1 0.55 -23.78 9.82
C ALA A 1 0.17 -23.11 11.13
N PRO A 2 0.11 -23.85 12.25
CA PRO A 2 -0.51 -23.37 13.48
C PRO A 2 0.13 -22.05 13.95
N GLY A 3 -0.69 -21.07 14.31
CA GLY A 3 -0.26 -19.68 14.57
C GLY A 3 -0.43 -18.74 13.36
N TYR A 4 -0.57 -19.30 12.16
CA TYR A 4 -0.71 -18.56 10.90
C TYR A 4 -1.90 -19.04 10.08
N ASP A 5 -2.88 -19.69 10.71
CA ASP A 5 -3.98 -20.31 9.98
C ASP A 5 -4.95 -19.30 9.36
N HIS A 6 -5.00 -18.07 9.87
CA HIS A 6 -5.60 -16.93 9.17
C HIS A 6 -4.99 -16.67 7.78
N ILE A 7 -3.69 -16.91 7.58
CA ILE A 7 -3.00 -16.77 6.28
C ILE A 7 -3.28 -17.98 5.39
N THR A 8 -3.09 -19.19 5.92
CA THR A 8 -3.29 -20.42 5.14
C THR A 8 -4.73 -20.51 4.62
N SER A 9 -5.70 -20.17 5.47
CA SER A 9 -7.11 -20.20 5.11
C SER A 9 -7.52 -19.02 4.23
N ALA A 10 -6.92 -17.83 4.37
CA ALA A 10 -7.22 -16.69 3.48
C ALA A 10 -6.93 -17.00 2.01
N ILE A 11 -5.91 -17.82 1.71
CA ILE A 11 -5.62 -18.30 0.34
C ILE A 11 -6.82 -19.09 -0.20
N GLY A 12 -7.28 -20.09 0.55
CA GLY A 12 -8.45 -20.90 0.17
C GLY A 12 -9.73 -20.06 0.12
N ALA A 13 -9.89 -19.12 1.05
CA ALA A 13 -11.05 -18.23 1.14
C ALA A 13 -11.16 -17.29 -0.07
N ALA A 14 -10.04 -16.71 -0.53
CA ALA A 14 -10.01 -15.90 -1.75
C ALA A 14 -10.36 -16.75 -2.99
N MET A 15 -9.81 -17.96 -3.10
CA MET A 15 -10.09 -18.88 -4.21
C MET A 15 -11.56 -19.30 -4.24
N ILE A 16 -12.10 -19.81 -3.13
CA ILE A 16 -13.49 -20.27 -3.07
C ILE A 16 -14.48 -19.10 -3.19
N GLY A 17 -14.12 -17.92 -2.66
CA GLY A 17 -14.87 -16.67 -2.86
C GLY A 17 -14.94 -16.27 -4.32
N TRP A 18 -13.82 -16.37 -5.06
CA TRP A 18 -13.79 -16.15 -6.50
C TRP A 18 -14.69 -17.15 -7.24
N HIS A 19 -14.68 -18.42 -6.83
CA HIS A 19 -15.53 -19.47 -7.37
C HIS A 19 -17.00 -19.43 -6.90
N GLY A 20 -17.41 -18.41 -6.13
CA GLY A 20 -18.82 -18.11 -5.87
C GLY A 20 -19.30 -18.35 -4.45
N ALA A 21 -18.43 -18.71 -3.50
CA ALA A 21 -18.80 -18.71 -2.10
C ALA A 21 -19.33 -17.32 -1.69
N SER A 22 -20.50 -17.31 -1.06
CA SER A 22 -21.22 -16.06 -0.75
C SER A 22 -20.88 -15.50 0.64
N MET A 23 -20.28 -16.32 1.51
CA MET A 23 -19.85 -15.94 2.85
C MET A 23 -18.60 -16.74 3.22
N LEU A 24 -17.64 -16.07 3.84
CA LEU A 24 -16.38 -16.66 4.30
C LEU A 24 -16.32 -16.51 5.82
N CYS A 25 -16.37 -17.62 6.55
CA CYS A 25 -16.14 -17.61 8.00
C CYS A 25 -14.65 -17.39 8.24
N TYR A 26 -14.29 -16.37 9.00
CA TYR A 26 -12.90 -16.07 9.30
C TYR A 26 -12.22 -17.16 10.15
N VAL A 27 -10.89 -17.17 10.08
CA VAL A 27 -10.02 -18.02 10.89
C VAL A 27 -9.02 -17.09 11.54
N THR A 28 -8.78 -17.26 12.84
CA THR A 28 -7.84 -16.41 13.61
C THR A 28 -6.43 -17.01 13.58
N PRO A 29 -5.38 -16.25 13.95
CA PRO A 29 -4.05 -16.81 14.14
C PRO A 29 -4.01 -17.97 15.14
N LYS A 30 -4.88 -17.95 16.16
CA LYS A 30 -4.96 -18.96 17.23
C LYS A 30 -5.84 -20.16 16.92
N GLU A 31 -6.33 -20.29 15.69
CA GLU A 31 -7.06 -21.50 15.30
C GLU A 31 -6.23 -22.75 15.63
N HIS A 32 -6.90 -23.77 16.19
CA HIS A 32 -6.28 -25.01 16.70
C HIS A 32 -5.34 -24.85 17.90
N LEU A 33 -5.19 -23.65 18.48
CA LEU A 33 -4.26 -23.37 19.58
C LEU A 33 -4.95 -22.85 20.85
N GLY A 34 -6.03 -22.10 20.72
CA GLY A 34 -6.78 -21.60 21.88
C GLY A 34 -7.79 -20.51 21.52
N LEU A 35 -8.39 -19.92 22.55
CA LEU A 35 -9.35 -18.83 22.35
C LEU A 35 -8.64 -17.54 21.86
N PRO A 36 -9.18 -16.87 20.83
CA PRO A 36 -8.61 -15.64 20.31
C PRO A 36 -8.80 -14.47 21.29
N ASN A 37 -7.80 -13.60 21.39
CA ASN A 37 -7.92 -12.31 22.05
C ASN A 37 -8.36 -11.23 21.03
N ARG A 38 -8.43 -9.97 21.47
CA ARG A 38 -8.83 -8.83 20.63
C ARG A 38 -7.98 -8.69 19.36
N GLU A 39 -6.67 -8.83 19.47
CA GLU A 39 -5.76 -8.66 18.33
C GLU A 39 -5.85 -9.84 17.36
N ASP A 40 -6.04 -11.07 17.87
CA ASP A 40 -6.29 -12.26 17.04
C ASP A 40 -7.58 -12.11 16.21
N VAL A 41 -8.63 -11.55 16.83
CA VAL A 41 -9.90 -11.24 16.15
C VAL A 41 -9.67 -10.18 15.07
N LYS A 42 -8.97 -9.08 15.37
CA LYS A 42 -8.64 -8.03 14.40
C LYS A 42 -7.87 -8.62 13.20
N ALA A 43 -6.83 -9.40 13.46
CA ALA A 43 -6.01 -10.04 12.42
C ALA A 43 -6.84 -10.97 11.51
N GLY A 44 -7.70 -11.81 12.10
CA GLY A 44 -8.59 -12.67 11.33
C GLY A 44 -9.57 -11.89 10.44
N ILE A 45 -10.18 -10.82 10.98
CA ILE A 45 -11.13 -9.98 10.23
C ILE A 45 -10.43 -9.29 9.06
N ILE A 46 -9.26 -8.68 9.29
CA ILE A 46 -8.52 -8.01 8.23
C ILE A 46 -8.09 -8.99 7.14
N ALA A 47 -7.56 -10.16 7.50
CA ALA A 47 -7.18 -11.20 6.53
C ALA A 47 -8.37 -11.63 5.65
N TYR A 48 -9.54 -11.80 6.24
CA TYR A 48 -10.74 -12.21 5.49
C TYR A 48 -11.40 -11.08 4.71
N LYS A 49 -11.30 -9.82 5.16
CA LYS A 49 -11.68 -8.66 4.34
C LYS A 49 -10.80 -8.56 3.08
N ILE A 50 -9.50 -8.82 3.20
CA ILE A 50 -8.58 -8.89 2.05
C ILE A 50 -8.99 -10.03 1.11
N ALA A 51 -9.22 -11.23 1.64
CA ALA A 51 -9.60 -12.39 0.84
C ALA A 51 -10.94 -12.18 0.10
N ALA A 52 -11.94 -11.63 0.79
CA ALA A 52 -13.24 -11.31 0.19
C ALA A 52 -13.12 -10.23 -0.90
N HIS A 53 -12.35 -9.17 -0.64
CA HIS A 53 -12.11 -8.10 -1.61
C HIS A 53 -11.36 -8.61 -2.85
N ALA A 54 -10.34 -9.45 -2.67
CA ALA A 54 -9.63 -10.09 -3.77
C ALA A 54 -10.56 -10.95 -4.63
N ALA A 55 -11.47 -11.70 -4.00
CA ALA A 55 -12.51 -12.46 -4.68
C ALA A 55 -13.48 -11.56 -5.46
N ASP A 56 -13.89 -10.41 -4.90
CA ASP A 56 -14.77 -9.45 -5.56
C ASP A 56 -14.13 -8.86 -6.82
N ILE A 57 -12.83 -8.52 -6.77
CA ILE A 57 -12.05 -8.08 -7.93
C ILE A 57 -11.99 -9.19 -8.99
N ALA A 58 -11.65 -10.42 -8.59
CA ALA A 58 -11.51 -11.57 -9.51
C ALA A 58 -12.85 -11.95 -10.19
N ARG A 59 -13.97 -11.61 -9.55
CA ARG A 59 -15.33 -11.77 -10.11
C ARG A 59 -15.80 -10.57 -10.92
N HIS A 60 -14.95 -9.55 -11.11
CA HIS A 60 -15.28 -8.32 -11.80
C HIS A 60 -16.54 -7.64 -11.26
N ARG A 61 -16.73 -7.64 -9.94
CA ARG A 61 -17.88 -6.95 -9.35
C ARG A 61 -17.80 -5.43 -9.63
N PRO A 62 -18.91 -4.78 -10.03
CA PRO A 62 -18.92 -3.35 -10.26
C PRO A 62 -18.40 -2.57 -9.05
N GLY A 63 -17.49 -1.63 -9.28
CA GLY A 63 -16.90 -0.78 -8.23
C GLY A 63 -15.89 -1.47 -7.29
N ALA A 64 -15.64 -2.78 -7.45
CA ALA A 64 -14.73 -3.51 -6.56
C ALA A 64 -13.28 -3.01 -6.64
N ARG A 65 -12.89 -2.35 -7.74
CA ARG A 65 -11.54 -1.80 -7.94
C ARG A 65 -11.41 -0.33 -7.59
N ASP A 66 -12.51 0.38 -7.33
CA ASP A 66 -12.49 1.84 -7.20
C ASP A 66 -11.60 2.28 -6.04
N ARG A 67 -11.70 1.59 -4.89
CA ARG A 67 -10.84 1.83 -3.72
C ARG A 67 -9.37 1.55 -4.03
N ASP A 68 -9.07 0.47 -4.75
CA ASP A 68 -7.70 0.05 -5.08
C ASP A 68 -7.03 1.01 -6.05
N ASP A 69 -7.77 1.45 -7.07
CA ASP A 69 -7.30 2.43 -8.03
C ASP A 69 -7.10 3.80 -7.35
N GLU A 70 -8.01 4.22 -6.47
CA GLU A 70 -7.86 5.46 -5.69
C GLU A 70 -6.67 5.40 -4.73
N LEU A 71 -6.52 4.30 -3.98
CA LEU A 71 -5.39 4.09 -3.07
C LEU A 71 -4.07 4.09 -3.83
N SER A 72 -4.04 3.48 -5.02
CA SER A 72 -2.86 3.46 -5.88
C SER A 72 -2.51 4.84 -6.44
N ARG A 73 -3.51 5.67 -6.79
CA ARG A 73 -3.28 7.07 -7.17
C ARG A 73 -2.74 7.89 -6.00
N ALA A 74 -3.30 7.75 -4.80
CA ALA A 74 -2.81 8.42 -3.59
C ALA A 74 -1.35 8.02 -3.30
N ARG A 75 -1.03 6.73 -3.44
CA ARG A 75 0.34 6.22 -3.29
C ARG A 75 1.31 6.84 -4.30
N TYR A 76 0.92 6.93 -5.57
CA TYR A 76 1.77 7.51 -6.62
C TYR A 76 1.97 9.01 -6.43
N ALA A 77 0.93 9.72 -5.98
CA ALA A 77 0.97 11.16 -5.70
C ALA A 77 1.60 11.52 -4.35
N PHE A 78 2.07 10.52 -3.58
CA PHE A 78 2.59 10.70 -2.21
C PHE A 78 1.62 11.37 -1.23
N ASP A 79 0.31 11.22 -1.46
CA ASP A 79 -0.72 11.62 -0.50
C ASP A 79 -0.84 10.54 0.59
N TRP A 80 0.08 10.62 1.55
CA TRP A 80 0.20 9.66 2.64
C TRP A 80 -1.08 9.57 3.48
N ASN A 81 -1.68 10.72 3.79
CA ASN A 81 -2.90 10.76 4.60
C ASN A 81 -4.07 10.11 3.86
N ARG A 82 -4.26 10.41 2.57
CA ARG A 82 -5.30 9.74 1.77
C ARG A 82 -5.03 8.24 1.62
N GLN A 83 -3.77 7.84 1.45
CA GLN A 83 -3.40 6.43 1.41
C GLN A 83 -3.78 5.71 2.71
N PHE A 84 -3.55 6.32 3.88
CA PHE A 84 -3.93 5.73 5.16
C PHE A 84 -5.44 5.65 5.33
N GLU A 85 -6.19 6.70 4.98
CA GLU A 85 -7.66 6.71 5.04
C GLU A 85 -8.31 5.61 4.20
N LEU A 86 -7.73 5.30 3.05
CA LEU A 86 -8.22 4.27 2.12
C LEU A 86 -7.81 2.85 2.53
N ALA A 87 -6.88 2.69 3.47
CA ALA A 87 -6.44 1.38 3.94
C ALA A 87 -7.55 0.64 4.68
N LEU A 88 -7.50 -0.69 4.68
CA LEU A 88 -8.43 -1.52 5.46
C LEU A 88 -8.23 -1.36 6.98
N ASP A 89 -7.04 -0.92 7.38
CA ASP A 89 -6.62 -0.66 8.76
C ASP A 89 -5.73 0.60 8.81
N PRO A 90 -6.34 1.80 8.81
CA PRO A 90 -5.63 3.08 8.74
C PRO A 90 -4.63 3.28 9.88
N GLU A 91 -4.99 2.85 11.10
CA GLU A 91 -4.15 2.98 12.29
C GLU A 91 -2.85 2.20 12.13
N THR A 92 -2.94 0.94 11.68
CA THR A 92 -1.75 0.11 11.47
C THR A 92 -0.90 0.61 10.30
N ALA A 93 -1.51 1.05 9.21
CA ALA A 93 -0.77 1.61 8.07
C ALA A 93 0.03 2.88 8.47
N ARG A 94 -0.58 3.77 9.25
CA ARG A 94 0.08 4.96 9.78
C ARG A 94 1.18 4.61 10.78
N ALA A 95 0.89 3.73 11.75
CA ALA A 95 1.86 3.30 12.74
C ALA A 95 3.12 2.70 12.10
N MET A 96 2.97 1.81 11.11
CA MET A 96 4.10 1.19 10.41
C MET A 96 4.96 2.19 9.63
N HIS A 97 4.35 3.23 9.05
CA HIS A 97 5.11 4.32 8.43
C HIS A 97 5.89 5.11 9.49
N ASP A 98 5.21 5.46 10.58
CA ASP A 98 5.71 6.35 11.62
C ASP A 98 6.77 5.69 12.52
N GLU A 99 6.87 4.36 12.52
CA GLU A 99 7.98 3.62 13.15
C GLU A 99 9.36 4.11 12.69
N THR A 100 9.45 4.62 11.45
CA THR A 100 10.72 5.10 10.86
C THR A 100 10.70 6.57 10.47
N LEU A 101 9.53 7.12 10.14
CA LEU A 101 9.34 8.49 9.70
C LEU A 101 8.19 9.16 10.48
N PRO A 102 8.36 9.39 11.80
CA PRO A 102 7.27 9.81 12.69
C PRO A 102 6.84 11.27 12.50
N GLU A 103 7.73 12.14 12.03
CA GLU A 103 7.44 13.56 11.90
C GLU A 103 6.33 13.82 10.86
N GLU A 104 5.43 14.75 11.15
CA GLU A 104 4.31 15.10 10.25
C GLU A 104 4.79 15.59 8.88
N GLY A 105 5.95 16.24 8.81
CA GLY A 105 6.56 16.66 7.54
C GLY A 105 6.85 15.50 6.58
N PHE A 106 7.05 14.27 7.08
CA PHE A 106 7.24 13.10 6.22
C PHE A 106 5.95 12.63 5.54
N LYS A 107 4.77 13.16 5.92
CA LYS A 107 3.50 12.90 5.22
C LYS A 107 3.34 13.72 3.95
N GLU A 108 4.29 14.60 3.68
CA GLU A 108 4.44 15.32 2.41
C GLU A 108 5.66 14.83 1.62
N ALA A 109 6.41 13.85 2.15
CA ALA A 109 7.64 13.38 1.53
C ALA A 109 7.37 12.51 0.31
N HIS A 110 8.09 12.77 -0.78
CA HIS A 110 8.05 11.96 -2.00
C HIS A 110 8.92 10.70 -1.90
N PHE A 111 8.95 10.06 -0.73
CA PHE A 111 9.66 8.81 -0.45
C PHE A 111 9.20 8.19 0.88
N CYS A 112 9.56 6.93 1.10
CA CYS A 112 9.51 6.29 2.42
C CYS A 112 10.88 5.77 2.82
N SER A 113 11.00 5.23 4.03
CA SER A 113 12.24 4.68 4.58
C SER A 113 12.81 3.50 3.78
N MET A 114 11.98 2.77 3.02
CA MET A 114 12.42 1.61 2.23
C MET A 114 13.45 1.95 1.15
N CYS A 115 13.26 3.06 0.44
CA CYS A 115 14.14 3.48 -0.67
C CYS A 115 14.84 4.81 -0.39
N GLY A 116 14.31 5.60 0.53
CA GLY A 116 14.78 6.95 0.80
C GLY A 116 14.55 7.93 -0.35
N PRO A 117 15.00 9.19 -0.18
CA PRO A 117 14.70 10.29 -1.12
C PRO A 117 15.30 10.08 -2.52
N LYS A 118 16.43 9.38 -2.63
CA LYS A 118 17.20 9.28 -3.88
C LYS A 118 16.78 8.12 -4.78
N PHE A 119 16.23 7.04 -4.22
CA PHE A 119 15.99 5.80 -4.95
C PHE A 119 14.50 5.39 -5.01
N CYS A 120 13.58 6.27 -4.60
CA CYS A 120 12.16 5.99 -4.72
C CYS A 120 11.73 5.92 -6.19
N SER A 121 11.27 4.75 -6.63
CA SER A 121 10.87 4.50 -8.03
C SER A 121 9.70 5.38 -8.49
N MET A 122 8.71 5.61 -7.64
CA MET A 122 7.55 6.47 -7.98
C MET A 122 7.96 7.93 -8.14
N ASN A 123 8.86 8.43 -7.28
CA ASN A 123 9.38 9.80 -7.39
C ASN A 123 10.21 9.99 -8.66
N ILE A 124 11.06 9.00 -8.99
CA ILE A 124 11.82 9.00 -10.24
C ILE A 124 10.86 8.98 -11.44
N SER A 125 9.82 8.15 -11.41
CA SER A 125 8.83 8.05 -12.50
C SER A 125 8.11 9.38 -12.72
N SER A 126 7.62 10.02 -11.65
CA SER A 126 6.96 11.34 -11.73
C SER A 126 7.89 12.40 -12.33
N LYS A 127 9.18 12.41 -11.98
CA LYS A 127 10.15 13.34 -12.56
C LYS A 127 10.43 13.09 -14.04
N VAL A 128 10.38 11.83 -14.48
CA VAL A 128 10.54 11.46 -15.89
C VAL A 128 9.32 11.88 -16.70
N GLU A 129 8.11 11.77 -16.13
CA GLU A 129 6.88 12.28 -16.77
C GLU A 129 6.90 13.80 -16.97
N ASP A 130 7.49 14.53 -16.01
CA ASP A 130 7.68 15.98 -16.09
C ASP A 130 8.87 16.40 -16.98
N PHE A 131 9.69 15.46 -17.44
CA PHE A 131 10.92 15.76 -18.18
C PHE A 131 10.61 16.18 -19.62
N THR A 132 10.97 17.41 -19.97
CA THR A 132 10.65 18.00 -21.27
C THR A 132 11.80 17.93 -22.27
N ALA A 133 11.51 18.20 -23.54
CA ALA A 133 12.55 18.34 -24.57
C ALA A 133 13.53 19.50 -24.27
N ALA A 134 13.05 20.56 -23.60
CA ALA A 134 13.90 21.66 -23.17
C ALA A 134 14.86 21.23 -22.05
N ASP A 135 14.42 20.37 -21.13
CA ASP A 135 15.29 19.80 -20.10
C ASP A 135 16.36 18.89 -20.73
N ALA A 136 16.01 18.11 -21.75
CA ALA A 136 16.99 17.35 -22.55
C ALA A 136 18.03 18.27 -23.21
N GLU A 137 17.60 19.37 -23.84
CA GLU A 137 18.51 20.33 -24.49
C GLU A 137 19.41 21.05 -23.48
N ALA A 138 18.90 21.40 -22.29
CA ALA A 138 19.69 21.99 -21.21
C ALA A 138 20.80 21.04 -20.74
N VAL A 139 20.49 19.74 -20.58
CA VAL A 139 21.50 18.71 -20.24
C VAL A 139 22.55 18.57 -21.34
N LEU A 140 22.13 18.51 -22.61
CA LEU A 140 23.04 18.36 -23.75
C LEU A 140 23.93 19.60 -23.96
N SER A 141 23.44 20.78 -23.62
CA SER A 141 24.16 22.06 -23.75
C SER A 141 25.02 22.41 -22.53
N GLY A 142 25.02 21.56 -21.49
CA GLY A 142 25.81 21.79 -20.27
C GLY A 142 25.32 22.97 -19.42
N GLN A 143 24.06 23.40 -19.61
CA GLN A 143 23.45 24.41 -18.75
C GLN A 143 23.10 23.79 -17.39
N PRO A 144 23.16 24.57 -16.28
CA PRO A 144 22.74 24.06 -14.98
C PRO A 144 21.28 23.61 -15.08
N ASN A 145 21.08 22.31 -14.97
CA ASN A 145 19.76 21.71 -15.05
C ASN A 145 18.92 22.19 -13.86
N ARG A 146 17.60 22.22 -14.00
CA ARG A 146 16.72 22.23 -12.82
C ARG A 146 17.14 21.03 -11.98
N GLU A 147 17.43 21.23 -10.69
CA GLU A 147 17.74 20.12 -9.80
C GLU A 147 16.55 19.17 -9.79
N LEU A 148 16.68 18.07 -10.53
CA LEU A 148 15.67 17.01 -10.53
C LEU A 148 15.66 16.30 -9.18
N VAL A 149 16.75 16.38 -8.41
CA VAL A 149 16.84 15.85 -7.05
C VAL A 149 17.51 16.90 -6.18
N ASN A 150 16.72 17.61 -5.38
CA ASN A 150 17.25 18.50 -4.36
C ASN A 150 17.70 17.63 -3.17
N LEU A 151 19.00 17.63 -2.88
CA LEU A 151 19.60 16.83 -1.82
C LEU A 151 19.61 17.65 -0.53
N PRO A 152 19.19 17.09 0.62
CA PRO A 152 19.45 17.75 1.89
C PRO A 152 20.98 17.81 2.10
N GLY A 153 21.57 19.00 1.95
CA GLY A 153 23.00 19.24 2.17
C GLY A 153 23.78 19.92 1.03
N ASP A 154 23.12 20.27 -0.08
CA ASP A 154 23.69 21.17 -1.09
C ASP A 154 23.31 22.65 -0.82
#